data_AF-A0A6I6N2P2-F1
#
_entry.id   AF-A0A6I6N2P2-F1
#
_cell.length_a   1.000
_cell.length_b   1.000
_cell.length_c   1.000
_cell.angle_alpha   90.00
_cell.angle_beta   90.00
_cell.angle_gamma   90.00
#
_symmetry.space_group_name_H-M   'P 1'
#
loop_
_entity.id
_entity.type
_entity.pdbx_description
1 polymer ?
#
loop_
_entity_poly.entity_id
_entity_poly.type
_entity_poly.pdbx_seq_one_letter_code
_entity_poly.pdbx_strand_id
1 'polypeptide(L)'
;MAEEIPGNEGRARSEGDVRDGLDGLVLDEDFIRGAETSEPSARARMLAARWRAEGPEPQPWRSDEPPAGWFFSKARRRRWRRR
;
A
#
# COMPACT_ATOMS: atom_id res chain seq x y z
N MET A 1 0.08 13.02 40.37
CA MET A 1 1.49 13.31 40.12
C MET A 1 1.76 12.92 38.68
N ALA A 2 1.74 13.88 37.76
CA ALA A 2 2.04 13.61 36.35
C ALA A 2 3.56 13.61 36.19
N GLU A 3 4.13 12.47 35.81
CA GLU A 3 5.53 12.39 35.43
C GLU A 3 5.74 13.20 34.16
N GLU A 4 6.55 14.26 34.26
CA GLU A 4 7.02 15.02 33.11
C GLU A 4 7.84 14.10 32.21
N ILE A 5 7.39 13.94 30.97
CA ILE A 5 8.15 13.26 29.92
C ILE A 5 9.35 14.17 29.59
N PRO A 6 10.61 13.69 29.72
CA PRO A 6 11.77 14.54 29.47
C PRO A 6 11.79 15.06 28.04
N GLY A 7 12.09 16.36 27.92
CA GLY A 7 11.98 17.16 26.71
C GLY A 7 12.74 16.64 25.50
N ASN A 8 12.09 16.79 24.36
CA ASN A 8 12.46 16.51 22.97
C ASN A 8 13.70 17.26 22.43
N GLU A 9 14.64 17.69 23.29
CA GLU A 9 15.72 18.60 22.90
C GLU A 9 16.88 17.90 22.13
N GLY A 10 16.97 16.58 22.25
CA GLY A 10 17.93 15.74 21.52
C GLY A 10 17.47 15.36 20.10
N ARG A 11 16.17 15.42 19.81
CA ARG A 11 15.62 15.02 18.50
C ARG A 11 15.80 16.10 17.44
N ALA A 12 15.68 17.37 17.81
CA ALA A 12 15.80 18.48 16.87
C ALA A 12 17.23 18.61 16.29
N ARG A 13 18.26 18.32 17.10
CA ARG A 13 19.67 18.34 16.65
C ARG A 13 20.02 17.21 15.70
N SER A 14 19.38 16.03 15.83
CA SER A 14 19.61 14.90 14.93
C SER A 14 18.70 14.93 13.70
N GLU A 15 17.47 15.45 13.80
CA GLU A 15 16.58 15.58 12.63
C GLU A 15 17.14 16.56 11.59
N GLY A 16 17.76 17.67 12.01
CA GLY A 16 18.36 18.64 11.07
C GLY A 16 19.55 18.05 10.29
N ASP A 17 20.49 17.42 10.99
CA ASP A 17 21.68 16.78 10.41
C ASP A 17 21.31 15.60 9.48
N VAL A 18 20.31 14.81 9.86
CA VAL A 18 19.77 13.73 9.02
C VAL A 18 19.03 14.29 7.80
N ARG A 19 18.33 15.43 7.92
CA ARG A 19 17.62 16.05 6.79
C ARG A 19 18.60 16.63 5.77
N ASP A 20 19.63 17.33 6.24
CA ASP A 20 20.69 17.91 5.39
C ASP A 20 21.44 16.82 4.61
N GLY A 21 21.64 15.64 5.20
CA GLY A 21 22.23 14.47 4.52
C GLY A 21 21.33 13.81 3.47
N LEU A 22 20.02 14.05 3.50
CA LEU A 22 19.04 13.48 2.58
C LEU A 22 18.62 14.45 1.46
N ASP A 23 18.82 15.75 1.64
CA ASP A 23 18.38 16.78 0.68
C ASP A 23 19.05 16.67 -0.70
N GLY A 24 20.21 16.00 -0.79
CA GLY A 24 20.90 15.70 -2.05
C GLY A 24 20.75 14.27 -2.56
N LEU A 25 20.01 13.40 -1.85
CA LEU A 25 19.88 12.00 -2.21
C LEU A 25 18.89 11.81 -3.38
N VAL A 26 19.38 11.29 -4.49
CA VAL A 26 18.55 10.98 -5.67
C VAL A 26 18.11 9.52 -5.62
N LEU A 27 16.80 9.30 -5.51
CA LEU A 27 16.18 7.97 -5.47
C LEU A 27 15.77 7.52 -6.88
N ASP A 28 16.75 7.30 -7.74
CA ASP A 28 16.53 6.83 -9.12
C ASP A 28 16.39 5.29 -9.21
N GLU A 29 16.16 4.78 -10.42
CA GLU A 29 15.97 3.35 -10.65
C GLU A 29 17.22 2.54 -10.28
N ASP A 30 18.42 3.09 -10.51
CA ASP A 30 19.68 2.42 -10.20
C ASP A 30 19.91 2.31 -8.69
N PHE A 31 19.58 3.35 -7.93
CA PHE A 31 19.57 3.32 -6.46
C PHE A 31 18.62 2.24 -5.92
N ILE A 32 17.41 2.13 -6.48
CA ILE A 32 16.43 1.13 -6.07
C ILE A 32 16.90 -0.28 -6.43
N ARG A 33 17.48 -0.48 -7.61
CA ARG A 33 18.01 -1.77 -8.08
C ARG A 33 19.24 -2.22 -7.30
N GLY A 34 20.04 -1.27 -6.80
CA GLY A 34 21.22 -1.51 -5.98
C GLY A 34 20.93 -1.88 -4.53
N ALA A 35 19.67 -1.81 -4.09
CA ALA A 35 19.30 -2.20 -2.73
C ALA A 35 19.54 -3.70 -2.52
N GLU A 36 20.43 -4.03 -1.58
CA GLU A 36 20.81 -5.41 -1.26
C GLU A 36 19.63 -6.25 -0.77
N THR A 37 18.67 -5.62 -0.07
CA THR A 37 17.50 -6.30 0.48
C THR A 37 16.22 -5.73 -0.11
N SER A 38 15.46 -6.60 -0.78
CA SER A 38 14.08 -6.31 -1.20
C SER A 38 13.12 -7.05 -0.27
N GLU A 39 12.63 -6.36 0.75
CA GLU A 39 11.71 -6.98 1.70
C GLU A 39 10.35 -7.24 1.02
N PRO A 40 9.82 -8.47 1.04
CA PRO A 40 8.51 -8.78 0.46
C PRO A 40 7.37 -7.90 0.99
N SER A 41 7.56 -7.35 2.20
CA SER A 41 6.59 -6.48 2.85
C SER A 41 6.69 -5.00 2.45
N ALA A 42 7.74 -4.57 1.74
CA ALA A 42 7.92 -3.16 1.36
C ALA A 42 6.73 -2.66 0.52
N ARG A 43 6.35 -3.41 -0.53
CA ARG A 43 5.18 -3.09 -1.35
C ARG A 43 3.88 -3.11 -0.54
N ALA A 44 3.75 -4.04 0.39
CA ALA A 44 2.58 -4.13 1.28
C ALA A 44 2.48 -2.92 2.22
N ARG A 45 3.61 -2.43 2.77
CA ARG A 45 3.65 -1.21 3.59
C ARG A 45 3.31 0.03 2.77
N MET A 46 3.83 0.15 1.53
CA MET A 46 3.46 1.24 0.63
C MET A 46 1.96 1.22 0.30
N LEU A 47 1.40 0.05 0.01
CA LEU A 47 -0.05 -0.13 -0.22
C LEU A 47 -0.86 0.21 1.03
N ALA A 48 -0.42 -0.23 2.21
CA ALA A 48 -1.08 0.09 3.47
C ALA A 48 -1.05 1.59 3.76
N ALA A 49 0.07 2.28 3.51
CA ALA A 49 0.16 3.73 3.63
C ALA A 49 -0.80 4.44 2.66
N ARG A 50 -0.87 3.98 1.40
CA ARG A 50 -1.84 4.48 0.42
C ARG A 50 -3.27 4.28 0.90
N TRP A 51 -3.65 3.07 1.36
CA TRP A 51 -5.01 2.77 1.82
C TRP A 51 -5.42 3.49 3.10
N ARG A 52 -4.48 3.92 3.94
CA ARG A 52 -4.80 4.81 5.07
C ARG A 52 -5.25 6.20 4.61
N ALA A 53 -4.71 6.69 3.50
CA ALA A 53 -5.09 7.98 2.93
C ALA A 53 -6.28 7.86 1.97
N GLU A 54 -6.30 6.80 1.18
CA GLU A 54 -7.24 6.53 0.09
C GLU A 54 -7.65 5.06 0.15
N GLY A 55 -8.56 4.76 1.08
CA GLY A 55 -9.15 3.43 1.21
C GLY A 55 -9.88 3.03 -0.07
N PRO A 56 -9.84 1.76 -0.47
CA PRO A 56 -10.62 1.32 -1.62
C PRO A 56 -12.12 1.48 -1.32
N GLU A 57 -12.88 1.92 -2.33
CA GLU A 57 -14.33 1.94 -2.24
C GLU A 57 -14.88 0.53 -1.96
N PRO A 58 -15.95 0.40 -1.17
CA PRO A 58 -16.55 -0.88 -0.83
C PRO A 58 -17.07 -1.54 -2.10
N GLN A 59 -16.33 -2.53 -2.59
CA GLN A 59 -16.78 -3.38 -3.67
C GLN A 59 -17.70 -4.46 -3.12
N PRO A 60 -18.77 -4.83 -3.84
CA PRO A 60 -19.61 -5.95 -3.44
C PRO A 60 -18.76 -7.23 -3.38
N TRP A 61 -18.96 -8.03 -2.33
CA TRP A 61 -18.26 -9.32 -2.11
C TRP A 61 -18.35 -10.25 -3.34
N ARG A 62 -19.38 -10.06 -4.16
CA ARG A 62 -19.53 -10.69 -5.47
C ARG A 62 -19.60 -9.60 -6.52
N SER A 63 -18.69 -9.65 -7.47
CA SER A 63 -18.86 -8.93 -8.74
C SER A 63 -20.10 -9.50 -9.42
N ASP A 64 -21.06 -8.64 -9.80
CA ASP A 64 -22.23 -9.07 -10.57
C ASP A 64 -21.82 -9.63 -11.95
N GLU A 65 -20.64 -9.23 -12.43
CA GLU A 65 -20.01 -9.71 -13.65
C GLU A 65 -19.05 -10.88 -13.32
N PRO A 66 -19.32 -12.11 -13.78
CA PRO A 66 -18.43 -13.23 -13.51
C PRO A 66 -17.09 -13.05 -14.25
N PRO A 67 -15.95 -13.07 -13.56
CA PRO A 67 -14.65 -12.89 -14.20
C PRO A 67 -14.37 -14.13 -15.05
N ALA A 68 -14.16 -13.91 -16.35
CA ALA A 68 -13.81 -14.92 -17.35
C ALA A 68 -14.84 -16.06 -17.52
N GLY A 69 -16.00 -15.76 -18.11
CA GLY A 69 -16.84 -16.77 -18.79
C GLY A 69 -17.32 -17.97 -17.94
N TRP A 70 -17.16 -17.90 -16.61
CA TRP A 70 -17.40 -18.99 -15.66
C TRP A 70 -18.77 -19.62 -15.96
N PHE A 71 -18.74 -20.94 -16.12
CA PHE A 71 -19.81 -21.92 -16.36
C PHE A 71 -21.18 -21.70 -15.66
N PHE A 72 -21.36 -20.68 -14.81
CA PHE A 72 -22.60 -20.31 -14.13
C PHE A 72 -23.17 -18.94 -14.49
N SER A 73 -22.76 -18.30 -15.60
CA SER A 73 -23.43 -17.07 -16.02
C SER A 73 -24.94 -17.30 -16.15
N LYS A 74 -25.75 -16.40 -15.57
CA LYS A 74 -27.23 -16.46 -15.67
C LYS A 74 -27.69 -16.51 -17.13
N ALA A 75 -26.93 -15.89 -18.04
CA ALA A 75 -27.14 -15.96 -19.48
C ALA A 75 -27.07 -17.40 -20.01
N ARG A 76 -26.05 -18.18 -19.63
CA ARG A 76 -25.93 -19.60 -20.01
C ARG A 76 -27.03 -20.46 -19.38
N ARG A 77 -27.38 -20.23 -18.10
CA ARG A 77 -28.50 -20.94 -17.42
C ARG A 77 -29.85 -20.66 -18.11
N ARG A 78 -30.13 -19.42 -18.52
CA ARG A 78 -31.36 -19.07 -19.24
C ARG A 78 -31.49 -19.78 -20.59
N ARG A 79 -30.37 -20.06 -21.28
CA ARG A 79 -30.37 -20.79 -22.55
C ARG A 79 -30.70 -22.27 -22.38
N TRP A 80 -30.29 -22.90 -21.29
CA TRP A 80 -30.57 -24.32 -21.04
C TRP A 80 -32.00 -24.61 -20.57
N ARG A 81 -32.70 -23.63 -19.95
CA ARG A 81 -34.10 -23.79 -19.54
C ARG A 81 -35.13 -23.60 -20.68
N ARG A 82 -34.67 -23.35 -21.91
CA ARG A 82 -35.51 -23.17 -23.10
C ARG A 82 -35.43 -24.34 -24.10
N ARG A 83 -34.77 -25.44 -23.71
CA ARG A 83 -34.80 -26.71 -24.42
C ARG A 83 -35.66 -27.69 -23.65
#